data_AF-A0A1C5Y770-F1
#
_entry.id   AF-A0A1C5Y770-F1
#
_cell.length_a   1.000
_cell.length_b   1.000
_cell.length_c   1.000
_cell.angle_alpha   90.00
_cell.angle_beta   90.00
_cell.angle_gamma   90.00
#
_symmetry.space_group_name_H-M   'P 1'
#
loop_
_entity.id
_entity.type
_entity.pdbx_description
1 polymer ?
#
loop_
_entity_poly.entity_id
_entity_poly.type
_entity_poly.pdbx_seq_one_letter_code
_entity_poly.pdbx_strand_id
1 'polypeptide(L)'
;MYLDAIFYFMVILAIMAVADIISTATRAMIPSMFSISVICIVLFWSGLLPPDVLELAGISSTLVYVIYYLQLPHMGALMSMREMAVQWKTIVICLAGLVGMCILNVTVGTLLLGKLVVLAGTPPLSGGI
;
A
#
# COMPACT_ATOMS: atom_id res chain seq x y z
N MET A 1 12.30 -26.16 -7.61
CA MET A 1 11.10 -25.45 -8.10
C MET A 1 10.07 -25.20 -6.99
N TYR A 2 9.47 -26.22 -6.34
CA TYR A 2 8.56 -25.98 -5.19
C TYR A 2 9.28 -25.53 -3.92
N LEU A 3 10.48 -26.07 -3.64
CA LEU A 3 11.26 -25.72 -2.45
C LEU A 3 11.65 -24.22 -2.44
N ASP A 4 11.97 -23.68 -3.62
CA ASP A 4 12.38 -22.30 -3.80
C ASP A 4 11.21 -21.35 -3.51
N ALA A 5 10.02 -21.64 -4.03
CA ALA A 5 8.83 -20.81 -3.80
C ALA A 5 8.39 -20.78 -2.34
N ILE A 6 8.42 -21.93 -1.66
CA ILE A 6 8.11 -22.01 -0.22
C ILE A 6 9.12 -21.20 0.60
N PHE A 7 10.40 -21.24 0.23
CA PHE A 7 11.44 -20.44 0.89
C PHE A 7 11.19 -18.94 0.75
N TYR A 8 10.96 -18.44 -0.46
CA TYR A 8 10.66 -17.01 -0.68
C TYR A 8 9.36 -16.58 0.02
N PHE A 9 8.34 -17.44 0.02
CA PHE A 9 7.10 -17.19 0.75
C PHE A 9 7.34 -17.09 2.26
N MET A 10 8.15 -17.99 2.83
CA MET A 10 8.52 -17.95 4.25
C MET A 10 9.30 -16.68 4.60
N VAL A 11 10.19 -16.22 3.72
CA VAL A 11 10.92 -14.95 3.90
C VAL A 11 9.95 -13.76 3.92
N ILE A 12 8.99 -13.70 3.00
CA ILE A 12 7.97 -12.64 2.98
C ILE A 12 7.15 -12.67 4.28
N LEU A 13 6.70 -13.85 4.71
CA LEU A 13 5.96 -13.99 5.96
C LEU A 13 6.79 -13.57 7.18
N ALA A 14 8.09 -13.90 7.20
CA ALA A 14 8.98 -13.47 8.27
C ALA A 14 9.14 -11.95 8.30
N ILE A 15 9.27 -11.29 7.14
CA ILE A 15 9.33 -9.83 7.04
C ILE A 15 8.02 -9.20 7.55
N MET A 16 6.87 -9.73 7.12
CA MET A 16 5.56 -9.27 7.57
C MET A 16 5.40 -9.43 9.09
N ALA A 17 5.81 -10.58 9.64
CA ALA A 17 5.75 -10.84 11.08
C ALA A 17 6.64 -9.87 11.87
N VAL A 18 7.88 -9.62 11.42
CA VAL A 18 8.78 -8.66 12.06
C VAL A 18 8.20 -7.24 12.00
N ALA A 19 7.66 -6.83 10.85
CA ALA A 19 7.04 -5.52 10.70
C ALA A 19 5.81 -5.34 11.61
N ASP A 20 5.03 -6.40 11.81
CA ASP A 20 3.88 -6.37 12.71
C ASP A 20 4.28 -6.36 14.19
N ILE A 21 5.36 -7.07 14.54
CA ILE A 21 5.97 -6.98 15.88
C ILE A 21 6.46 -5.55 16.15
N ILE A 22 7.11 -4.91 15.19
CA ILE A 22 7.55 -3.51 15.31
C ILE A 22 6.35 -2.58 15.50
N SER A 23 5.30 -2.75 14.69
CA SER A 23 4.06 -1.97 14.78
C SER A 23 3.41 -2.14 16.16
N THR A 24 3.30 -3.37 16.64
CA THR A 24 2.72 -3.67 17.95
C THR A 24 3.56 -3.12 19.10
N ALA A 25 4.89 -3.28 19.04
CA ALA A 25 5.81 -2.77 20.04
C ALA A 25 5.81 -1.24 20.12
N THR A 26 5.62 -0.56 18.98
CA THR A 26 5.50 0.90 18.91
C THR A 26 4.08 1.42 19.14
N ARG A 27 3.15 0.59 19.63
CA ARG A 27 1.73 0.96 19.85
C ARG A 27 1.07 1.55 18.60
N ALA A 28 1.35 0.97 17.44
CA ALA A 28 0.88 1.41 16.13
C ALA A 28 1.28 2.85 15.75
N MET A 29 2.30 3.44 16.41
CA MET A 29 2.87 4.71 15.96
C MET A 29 3.50 4.59 14.56
N ILE A 30 4.08 3.42 14.26
CA ILE A 30 4.65 3.11 12.95
C ILE A 30 3.74 2.04 12.29
N PRO A 31 3.01 2.39 11.21
CA PRO A 31 2.16 1.43 10.50
C PRO A 31 2.96 0.23 9.99
N SER A 32 2.39 -0.97 10.07
CA SER A 32 3.04 -2.20 9.59
C SER A 32 3.44 -2.11 8.11
N MET A 33 2.60 -1.52 7.26
CA MET A 33 2.89 -1.30 5.83
C MET A 33 4.13 -0.42 5.59
N PHE A 34 4.34 0.59 6.42
CA PHE A 34 5.53 1.42 6.35
C PHE A 34 6.78 0.63 6.76
N SER A 35 6.70 -0.11 7.87
CA SER A 35 7.78 -0.98 8.34
C SER A 35 8.17 -2.04 7.30
N ILE A 36 7.19 -2.68 6.64
CA ILE A 36 7.44 -3.63 5.54
C ILE A 36 8.22 -2.94 4.41
N SER A 37 7.77 -1.77 3.98
CA SER A 37 8.40 -1.02 2.88
C SER A 37 9.85 -0.68 3.19
N VAL A 38 10.15 -0.21 4.40
CA VAL A 38 11.52 0.12 4.83
C VAL A 38 12.39 -1.13 4.90
N ILE A 39 11.90 -2.23 5.50
CA ILE A 39 12.64 -3.49 5.57
C ILE A 39 12.94 -4.02 4.17
N CYS A 40 11.97 -4.02 3.25
CA CYS A 40 12.16 -4.44 1.87
C CYS A 40 13.20 -3.58 1.14
N ILE A 41 13.19 -2.25 1.33
CA ILE A 41 14.20 -1.36 0.73
C ILE A 41 15.60 -1.69 1.28
N VAL A 42 15.74 -1.88 2.59
CA VAL A 42 17.02 -2.23 3.23
C VAL A 42 17.52 -3.59 2.76
N LEU A 43 16.64 -4.59 2.65
CA LEU A 43 16.98 -5.94 2.17
C LEU A 43 17.32 -5.97 0.68
N PHE A 44 16.69 -5.10 -0.11
CA PHE A 44 17.02 -4.94 -1.53
C PHE A 44 18.42 -4.32 -1.69
N TRP A 45 18.74 -3.29 -0.91
CA TRP A 45 20.07 -2.65 -0.93
C TRP A 45 21.19 -3.56 -0.41
N SER A 46 20.91 -4.44 0.55
CA SER A 46 21.89 -5.42 1.02
C SER A 46 22.13 -6.57 0.03
N GLY A 47 21.35 -6.65 -1.05
CA GLY A 47 21.46 -7.68 -2.07
C GLY A 47 20.90 -9.04 -1.65
N LEU A 48 20.23 -9.13 -0.49
CA LEU A 48 19.62 -10.37 0.00
C LEU A 48 18.26 -10.66 -0.67
N LEU A 49 17.63 -9.66 -1.30
CA LEU A 49 16.27 -9.76 -1.78
C LEU A 49 16.17 -9.45 -3.29
N PRO A 50 15.79 -10.42 -4.14
CA PRO A 50 15.58 -10.16 -5.56
C PRO A 50 14.35 -9.24 -5.79
N PRO A 51 14.32 -8.48 -6.88
CA PRO A 51 13.19 -7.59 -7.19
C PRO A 51 11.86 -8.34 -7.35
N ASP A 52 11.91 -9.60 -7.80
CA ASP A 52 10.73 -10.42 -8.11
C ASP A 52 10.35 -11.40 -6.98
N VAL A 53 10.63 -11.06 -5.72
CA VAL A 53 10.36 -11.96 -4.58
C VAL A 53 8.92 -12.45 -4.50
N LEU A 54 7.94 -11.61 -4.88
CA LEU A 54 6.53 -12.00 -4.87
C LEU A 54 6.25 -13.08 -5.92
N GLU A 55 6.77 -12.92 -7.14
CA GLU A 55 6.60 -13.92 -8.20
C GLU A 55 7.37 -15.21 -7.87
N LEU A 56 8.59 -15.09 -7.34
CA LEU A 56 9.39 -16.21 -6.86
C LEU A 56 8.70 -16.97 -5.72
N ALA A 57 7.96 -16.28 -4.87
CA ALA A 57 7.14 -16.88 -3.80
C ALA A 57 5.83 -17.52 -4.30
N GLY A 58 5.54 -17.47 -5.61
CA GLY A 58 4.30 -17.98 -6.20
C GLY A 58 3.11 -17.03 -6.08
N ILE A 59 3.31 -15.80 -5.60
CA ILE A 59 2.30 -14.75 -5.58
C ILE A 59 2.32 -14.06 -6.94
N SER A 60 1.59 -14.63 -7.90
CA SER A 60 1.41 -14.03 -9.21
C SER A 60 0.67 -12.69 -9.13
N SER A 61 0.97 -11.78 -10.05
CA SER A 61 0.28 -10.49 -10.20
C SER A 61 -1.25 -10.66 -10.35
N THR A 62 -1.70 -11.70 -11.05
CA THR A 62 -3.13 -12.07 -11.17
C THR A 62 -3.78 -12.31 -9.80
N LEU A 63 -3.10 -13.03 -8.91
CA LEU A 63 -3.62 -13.32 -7.56
C LEU A 63 -3.76 -12.02 -6.75
N VAL A 64 -2.77 -11.13 -6.84
CA VAL A 64 -2.79 -9.81 -6.17
C VAL A 64 -3.99 -9.00 -6.62
N TYR A 65 -4.25 -8.94 -7.93
CA TYR A 65 -5.42 -8.22 -8.46
C TYR A 65 -6.73 -8.80 -7.96
N VAL A 66 -6.88 -10.13 -7.95
CA VAL A 66 -8.11 -10.79 -7.46
C VAL A 66 -8.35 -10.47 -5.98
N ILE A 67 -7.32 -10.55 -5.14
CA ILE A 67 -7.41 -10.22 -3.71
C ILE A 67 -7.78 -8.74 -3.53
N TYR A 68 -7.15 -7.84 -4.28
CA TYR A 68 -7.44 -6.41 -4.23
C TYR A 68 -8.89 -6.10 -4.62
N TYR A 69 -9.36 -6.64 -5.74
CA TYR A 69 -10.74 -6.47 -6.20
C TYR A 69 -11.77 -7.08 -5.26
N LEU A 70 -11.39 -8.06 -4.44
CA LEU A 70 -12.25 -8.62 -3.39
C LEU A 70 -12.23 -7.78 -2.10
N GLN A 71 -11.06 -7.24 -1.71
CA GLN A 71 -10.88 -6.47 -0.49
C GLN A 71 -11.50 -5.07 -0.58
N LEU A 72 -11.40 -4.41 -1.75
CA LEU A 72 -12.02 -3.11 -2.00
C LEU A 72 -13.53 -3.07 -1.66
N PRO A 73 -14.38 -3.94 -2.25
CA PRO A 73 -15.80 -3.96 -1.93
C PRO A 73 -16.07 -4.49 -0.52
N HIS A 74 -15.22 -5.35 0.04
CA HIS A 74 -15.37 -5.80 1.43
C HIS A 74 -15.27 -4.62 2.41
N MET A 75 -14.30 -3.72 2.24
CA MET A 75 -14.22 -2.51 3.06
C MET A 75 -15.38 -1.56 2.79
N GLY A 76 -15.82 -1.43 1.54
CA GLY A 76 -16.95 -0.59 1.16
C GLY A 76 -18.30 -1.09 1.70
N ALA A 77 -18.49 -2.40 1.80
CA ALA A 77 -19.74 -3.01 2.28
C ALA A 77 -19.93 -2.88 3.80
N LEU A 78 -18.84 -2.72 4.57
CA LEU A 78 -18.91 -2.44 6.01
C LEU A 78 -19.46 -1.04 6.31
N MET A 79 -19.40 -0.12 5.35
CA MET A 79 -19.91 1.24 5.51
C MET A 79 -21.39 1.31 5.13
N SER A 80 -22.25 1.60 6.10
CA SER A 80 -23.69 1.70 5.84
C SER A 80 -24.00 2.95 4.99
N MET A 81 -24.78 2.79 3.92
CA MET A 81 -25.23 3.92 3.08
C MET A 81 -25.98 5.00 3.88
N ARG A 82 -26.63 4.61 4.97
CA ARG A 82 -27.26 5.56 5.90
C ARG A 82 -26.23 6.40 6.66
N GLU A 83 -25.13 5.79 7.08
CA GLU A 83 -24.05 6.51 7.79
C GLU A 83 -23.37 7.52 6.86
N MET A 84 -23.15 7.15 5.59
CA MET A 84 -22.65 8.08 4.57
C MET A 84 -23.55 9.31 4.43
N ALA A 85 -24.86 9.12 4.34
CA ALA A 85 -25.82 10.21 4.21
C ALA A 85 -25.85 11.11 5.47
N VAL A 86 -25.74 10.52 6.66
CA VAL A 86 -25.64 11.27 7.92
C VAL A 86 -24.35 12.08 8.00
N GLN A 87 -23.24 11.53 7.48
CA GLN A 87 -21.92 12.15 7.46
C GLN A 87 -21.61 12.89 6.14
N TRP A 88 -22.62 13.43 5.45
CA TRP A 88 -22.45 14.11 4.16
C TRP A 88 -21.42 15.25 4.21
N LYS A 89 -21.31 15.97 5.33
CA LYS A 89 -20.28 17.01 5.53
C LYS A 89 -18.88 16.42 5.45
N THR A 90 -18.66 15.26 6.07
CA THR A 90 -17.37 14.54 6.00
C THR A 90 -17.07 14.14 4.57
N ILE A 91 -18.05 13.64 3.83
CA ILE A 91 -17.88 13.25 2.41
C ILE A 91 -17.45 14.46 1.57
N VAL A 92 -18.12 15.60 1.74
CA VAL A 92 -17.77 16.83 1.02
C VAL A 92 -16.36 17.31 1.39
N ILE A 93 -15.95 17.23 2.66
CA ILE A 93 -14.59 17.57 3.10
C ILE A 93 -13.56 16.60 2.48
N CYS A 94 -13.82 15.30 2.48
CA CYS A 94 -12.95 14.30 1.86
C CYS A 94 -12.81 14.52 0.34
N LEU A 95 -13.90 14.82 -0.36
CA LEU A 95 -13.89 15.13 -1.79
C LEU A 95 -13.12 16.43 -2.07
N ALA A 96 -13.36 17.49 -1.29
CA ALA A 96 -12.61 18.74 -1.41
C ALA A 96 -11.12 18.53 -1.12
N GLY A 97 -10.78 17.71 -0.11
CA GLY A 97 -9.41 17.32 0.21
C GLY A 97 -8.75 16.54 -0.93
N LEU A 98 -9.45 15.59 -1.54
CA LEU A 98 -8.95 14.83 -2.69
C LEU A 98 -8.69 15.74 -3.90
N VAL A 99 -9.61 16.65 -4.20
CA VAL A 99 -9.43 17.63 -5.27
C VAL A 99 -8.24 18.56 -4.97
N GLY A 100 -8.15 19.07 -3.75
CA GLY A 100 -7.04 19.91 -3.31
C GLY A 100 -5.69 19.19 -3.41
N MET A 101 -5.64 17.93 -2.99
CA MET A 101 -4.46 17.06 -3.12
C MET A 101 -4.06 16.88 -4.58
N CYS A 102 -5.00 16.55 -5.47
CA CYS A 102 -4.71 16.42 -6.90
C CYS A 102 -4.16 17.71 -7.51
N ILE A 103 -4.75 18.86 -7.21
CA ILE A 103 -4.30 20.16 -7.73
C ILE A 103 -2.89 20.47 -7.21
N LEU A 104 -2.64 20.30 -5.91
CA LEU A 104 -1.31 20.54 -5.31
C LEU A 104 -0.25 19.60 -5.90
N ASN A 105 -0.57 18.32 -6.08
CA ASN A 105 0.38 17.36 -6.64
C ASN A 105 0.70 17.68 -8.11
N VAL A 106 -0.30 18.04 -8.90
CA VAL A 106 -0.11 18.41 -10.32
C VAL A 106 0.57 19.77 -10.48
N THR A 107 0.40 20.72 -9.57
CA THR A 107 1.04 22.05 -9.67
C THR A 107 2.44 22.05 -9.05
N VAL A 108 2.53 21.79 -7.74
CA VAL A 108 3.79 21.84 -6.99
C VAL A 108 4.65 20.62 -7.27
N GLY A 109 4.04 19.43 -7.34
CA GLY A 109 4.78 18.19 -7.61
C GLY A 109 5.41 18.20 -9.00
N THR A 110 4.73 18.71 -10.04
CA THR A 110 5.29 18.69 -11.40
C THR A 110 6.42 19.69 -11.57
N LEU A 111 6.40 20.79 -10.79
CA LEU A 111 7.46 21.79 -10.76
C LEU A 111 8.73 21.27 -10.08
N LEU A 112 8.60 20.46 -9.02
CA LEU A 112 9.73 19.97 -8.22
C LEU A 112 10.29 18.62 -8.68
N LEU A 113 9.42 17.70 -9.11
CA LEU A 113 9.76 16.28 -9.32
C LEU A 113 9.54 15.83 -10.78
N GLY A 114 8.87 16.65 -11.60
CA GLY A 114 8.49 16.32 -12.97
C GLY A 114 7.19 15.50 -13.07
N LYS A 115 6.51 15.60 -14.21
CA LYS A 115 5.16 15.00 -14.42
C LYS A 115 5.10 13.50 -14.18
N LEU A 116 6.13 12.75 -14.57
CA LEU A 116 6.11 11.29 -14.50
C LEU A 116 6.14 10.79 -13.05
N VAL A 117 6.95 11.41 -12.21
CA VAL A 117 7.10 11.05 -10.79
C VAL A 117 5.81 11.34 -10.03
N VAL A 118 5.18 12.48 -10.31
CA VAL A 118 3.90 12.86 -9.72
C VAL A 118 2.80 11.87 -10.08
N LEU A 119 2.67 11.52 -11.36
CA LEU A 119 1.65 10.59 -11.82
C LEU A 119 1.84 9.19 -11.22
N ALA A 120 3.09 8.73 -11.09
CA ALA A 120 3.38 7.45 -10.44
C ALA A 120 3.16 7.47 -8.91
N GLY A 121 3.38 8.62 -8.25
CA GLY A 121 3.24 8.75 -6.79
C GLY A 121 1.84 9.11 -6.31
N THR A 122 0.94 9.57 -7.17
CA THR A 122 -0.41 9.98 -6.78
C THR A 122 -1.28 8.82 -6.26
N PRO A 123 -1.31 7.63 -6.91
CA PRO A 123 -2.17 6.53 -6.47
C PRO A 123 -1.89 6.06 -5.03
N PRO A 124 -0.62 5.81 -4.62
CA PRO A 124 -0.29 5.46 -3.23
C PRO A 124 -0.72 6.53 -2.21
N LEU A 125 -0.64 7.81 -2.58
CA LEU A 125 -1.01 8.90 -1.68
C LEU A 125 -2.52 9.00 -1.45
N SER A 126 -3.35 8.62 -2.43
CA SER A 126 -4.82 8.64 -2.30
C SER A 126 -5.42 7.35 -1.73
N GLY A 127 -4.58 6.39 -1.32
CA GLY A 127 -5.01 5.07 -0.81
C GLY A 127 -5.27 4.03 -1.90
N GLY A 128 -4.80 4.27 -3.13
CA GLY A 128 -4.78 3.30 -4.23
C GLY A 128 -3.43 2.60 -4.37
N ILE A 129 -3.36 1.65 -5.30
CA ILE A 129 -2.10 1.06 -5.79
C ILE A 129 -1.62 1.81 -7.03
#